data_AF-A0A353VVL2-F1
#
_entry.id   AF-A0A353VVL2-F1
#
_cell.length_a   1.000
_cell.length_b   1.000
_cell.length_c   1.000
_cell.angle_alpha   90.00
_cell.angle_beta   90.00
_cell.angle_gamma   90.00
#
_symmetry.space_group_name_H-M   'P 1'
#
loop_
_entity.id
_entity.type
_entity.pdbx_description
1 polymer ?
#
loop_
_entity_poly.entity_id
_entity_poly.type
_entity_poly.pdbx_seq_one_letter_code
_entity_poly.pdbx_strand_id
1 'polypeptide(L)'
;YGHYGPFFIRMTWHAAGTYRIADGRGGGGTGNQRFAPLNSWPDNGNLDKARRLLWPVKQKYGNKISWADLLILAGNVAIESMGGKTFGFGGGRPDIWAPEEDIFWGKENEWLGNNRYTGERDLDKPLGAVQMGLIYVNPQGPDGNPDPLASAKDIRETFSRIAMNDEETVAL
;
A
#
# COMPACT_ATOMS: atom_id res chain seq x y z
N TYR A 1 14.73 16.95 -6.61
CA TYR A 1 13.87 18.15 -6.75
C TYR A 1 13.67 18.93 -5.45
N GLY A 2 14.48 18.73 -4.39
CA GLY A 2 14.34 19.52 -3.15
C GLY A 2 13.02 19.37 -2.40
N HIS A 3 12.20 18.35 -2.70
CA HIS A 3 10.86 18.18 -2.15
C HIS A 3 10.57 16.70 -1.88
N TYR A 4 10.20 16.33 -0.65
CA TYR A 4 9.86 14.93 -0.28
C TYR A 4 8.42 14.54 -0.60
N GLY A 5 7.59 15.47 -1.09
CA GLY A 5 6.16 15.24 -1.37
C GLY A 5 5.85 13.95 -2.12
N PRO A 6 6.44 13.69 -3.30
CA PRO A 6 6.18 12.45 -4.04
C PRO A 6 6.53 11.18 -3.25
N PHE A 7 7.54 11.24 -2.39
CA PHE A 7 7.95 10.12 -1.55
C PHE A 7 6.95 9.84 -0.43
N PHE A 8 6.35 10.88 0.16
CA PHE A 8 5.28 10.73 1.13
C PHE A 8 3.97 10.27 0.51
N ILE A 9 3.63 10.73 -0.71
CA ILE A 9 2.47 10.21 -1.45
C ILE A 9 2.63 8.70 -1.67
N ARG A 10 3.79 8.24 -2.16
CA ARG A 10 4.06 6.79 -2.29
C ARG A 10 3.95 6.06 -0.95
N MET A 11 4.51 6.59 0.12
CA MET A 11 4.44 5.96 1.44
C MET A 11 2.99 5.80 1.92
N THR A 12 2.18 6.85 1.78
CA THR A 12 0.75 6.86 2.12
C THR A 12 -0.03 5.88 1.26
N TRP A 13 0.21 5.88 -0.06
CA TRP A 13 -0.38 4.94 -1.00
C TRP A 13 -0.11 3.50 -0.61
N HIS A 14 1.16 3.14 -0.37
CA HIS A 14 1.54 1.79 0.05
C HIS A 14 1.01 1.43 1.45
N ALA A 15 0.78 2.40 2.33
CA ALA A 15 0.22 2.15 3.64
C ALA A 15 -1.26 1.79 3.54
N ALA A 16 -2.02 2.48 2.67
CA ALA A 16 -3.42 2.17 2.40
C ALA A 16 -3.61 0.96 1.48
N GLY A 17 -2.64 0.69 0.60
CA GLY A 17 -2.84 -0.20 -0.54
C GLY A 17 -2.79 -1.70 -0.27
N THR A 18 -2.49 -2.12 0.96
CA THR A 18 -2.56 -3.55 1.32
C THR A 18 -3.97 -4.02 1.66
N TYR A 19 -4.96 -3.09 1.65
CA TYR A 19 -6.36 -3.39 1.93
C TYR A 19 -6.93 -4.39 0.92
N ARG A 20 -7.86 -5.26 1.37
CA ARG A 20 -8.61 -6.15 0.48
C ARG A 20 -10.05 -6.30 0.95
N ILE A 21 -11.00 -6.27 0.01
CA ILE A 21 -12.43 -6.39 0.31
C ILE A 21 -12.83 -7.79 0.80
N ALA A 22 -12.07 -8.82 0.46
CA ALA A 22 -12.43 -10.21 0.70
C ALA A 22 -12.58 -10.54 2.19
N ASP A 23 -11.76 -9.91 3.03
CA ASP A 23 -11.79 -10.08 4.48
C ASP A 23 -11.59 -8.79 5.27
N GLY A 24 -11.54 -7.64 4.60
CA GLY A 24 -11.39 -6.32 5.22
C GLY A 24 -10.02 -6.06 5.85
N ARG A 25 -9.04 -6.95 5.64
CA ARG A 25 -7.70 -6.84 6.24
C ARG A 25 -6.76 -5.97 5.42
N GLY A 26 -5.66 -5.57 6.06
CA GLY A 26 -4.67 -4.65 5.51
C GLY A 26 -5.15 -3.20 5.54
N GLY A 27 -4.42 -2.36 4.81
CA GLY A 27 -4.71 -0.93 4.67
C GLY A 27 -4.07 -0.04 5.74
N GLY A 28 -4.43 1.23 5.68
CA GLY A 28 -3.76 2.30 6.43
C GLY A 28 -4.26 2.48 7.87
N GLY A 29 -5.20 1.65 8.32
CA GLY A 29 -5.98 1.86 9.54
C GLY A 29 -5.21 1.73 10.86
N THR A 30 -4.08 1.01 10.86
CA THR A 30 -3.35 0.63 12.09
C THR A 30 -1.88 1.04 12.09
N GLY A 31 -1.38 1.55 10.96
CA GLY A 31 0.04 1.86 10.78
C GLY A 31 0.93 0.61 10.69
N ASN A 32 0.36 -0.54 10.32
CA ASN A 32 1.06 -1.83 10.25
C ASN A 32 2.24 -1.86 9.27
N GLN A 33 2.32 -0.91 8.31
CA GLN A 33 3.49 -0.73 7.43
C GLN A 33 4.82 -0.53 8.20
N ARG A 34 4.77 -0.23 9.51
CA ARG A 34 5.93 -0.13 10.38
C ARG A 34 6.50 -1.50 10.80
N PHE A 35 5.70 -2.56 10.77
CA PHE A 35 6.06 -3.88 11.28
C PHE A 35 6.26 -4.90 10.15
N ALA A 36 6.85 -6.03 10.49
CA ALA A 36 6.97 -7.16 9.57
C ALA A 36 5.57 -7.76 9.28
N PRO A 37 5.35 -8.36 8.10
CA PRO A 37 6.29 -8.44 6.98
C PRO A 37 6.34 -7.16 6.15
N LEU A 38 5.33 -6.27 6.27
CA LEU A 38 5.13 -5.14 5.36
C LEU A 38 6.32 -4.17 5.31
N ASN A 39 6.97 -3.93 6.44
CA ASN A 39 8.12 -3.03 6.51
C ASN A 39 9.34 -3.49 5.69
N SER A 40 9.34 -4.75 5.23
CA SER A 40 10.43 -5.41 4.52
C SER A 40 10.01 -5.95 3.14
N TRP A 41 8.76 -5.71 2.72
CA TRP A 41 8.31 -6.07 1.38
C TRP A 41 9.15 -5.37 0.31
N PRO A 42 9.50 -6.05 -0.81
CA PRO A 42 10.23 -5.45 -1.92
C PRO A 42 9.59 -4.15 -2.43
N ASP A 43 8.26 -4.14 -2.54
CA ASP A 43 7.53 -2.97 -3.05
C ASP A 43 7.52 -1.81 -2.04
N ASN A 44 7.76 -2.09 -0.77
CA ASN A 44 7.98 -1.08 0.27
C ASN A 44 9.44 -0.63 0.37
N GLY A 45 10.27 -0.97 -0.62
CA GLY A 45 11.67 -0.57 -0.70
C GLY A 45 11.87 0.93 -0.45
N ASN A 46 12.81 1.25 0.43
CA ASN A 46 13.14 2.59 0.93
C ASN A 46 12.06 3.30 1.77
N LEU A 47 10.84 2.77 1.94
CA LEU A 47 9.81 3.46 2.73
C LEU A 47 10.13 3.51 4.23
N ASP A 48 11.08 2.70 4.71
CA ASP A 48 11.70 2.85 6.03
C ASP A 48 12.30 4.25 6.22
N LYS A 49 12.92 4.83 5.17
CA LYS A 49 13.47 6.19 5.18
C LYS A 49 12.36 7.24 5.18
N ALA A 50 11.29 7.03 4.39
CA ALA A 50 10.13 7.93 4.40
C ALA A 50 9.52 8.05 5.80
N ARG A 51 9.28 6.90 6.46
CA ARG A 51 8.77 6.87 7.83
C ARG A 51 9.75 7.53 8.82
N ARG A 52 11.05 7.31 8.64
CA ARG A 52 12.08 7.90 9.52
C ARG A 52 12.12 9.43 9.44
N LEU A 53 11.88 10.03 8.27
CA LEU A 53 11.81 11.49 8.11
C LEU A 53 10.68 12.12 8.93
N LEU A 54 9.62 11.36 9.23
CA LEU A 54 8.48 11.81 10.03
C LEU A 54 8.70 11.66 11.55
N TRP A 55 9.81 11.04 12.00
CA TRP A 55 10.08 10.85 13.42
C TRP A 55 10.08 12.16 14.24
N PRO A 56 10.73 13.25 13.82
CA PRO A 56 10.69 14.50 14.59
C PRO A 56 9.27 15.05 14.78
N VAL A 57 8.39 14.85 13.79
CA VAL A 57 6.97 15.22 13.89
C VAL A 57 6.27 14.30 14.90
N LYS A 58 6.43 12.98 14.79
CA LYS A 58 5.86 12.04 15.75
C LYS A 58 6.33 12.33 17.18
N GLN A 59 7.61 12.62 17.38
CA GLN A 59 8.19 12.93 18.68
C GLN A 59 7.59 14.22 19.26
N LYS A 60 7.45 15.27 18.44
CA LYS A 60 6.88 16.55 18.86
C LYS A 60 5.43 16.45 19.34
N TYR A 61 4.61 15.64 18.67
CA TYR A 61 3.18 15.53 18.98
C TYR A 61 2.83 14.34 19.89
N GLY A 62 3.75 13.39 20.06
CA GLY A 62 3.58 12.25 20.98
C GLY A 62 2.28 11.49 20.71
N ASN A 63 1.50 11.26 21.76
CA ASN A 63 0.24 10.52 21.68
C ASN A 63 -0.94 11.34 21.10
N LYS A 64 -0.73 12.61 20.75
CA LYS A 64 -1.77 13.42 20.09
C LYS A 64 -2.00 13.04 18.63
N ILE A 65 -1.07 12.28 18.04
CA ILE A 65 -1.18 11.73 16.69
C ILE A 65 -0.56 10.33 16.65
N SER A 66 -1.29 9.35 16.15
CA SER A 66 -0.76 8.00 15.90
C SER A 66 0.17 8.02 14.69
N TRP A 67 1.02 7.00 14.56
CA TRP A 67 1.71 6.78 13.28
C TRP A 67 0.71 6.49 12.17
N ALA A 68 -0.33 5.69 12.42
CA ALA A 68 -1.36 5.41 11.43
C ALA A 68 -1.93 6.69 10.79
N ASP A 69 -2.34 7.68 11.60
CA ASP A 69 -2.82 8.96 11.09
C ASP A 69 -1.69 9.79 10.46
N LEU A 70 -0.51 9.84 11.06
CA LEU A 70 0.62 10.62 10.54
C LEU A 70 1.08 10.14 9.16
N LEU A 71 1.07 8.83 8.91
CA LEU A 71 1.44 8.26 7.62
C LEU A 71 0.46 8.67 6.52
N ILE A 72 -0.84 8.76 6.82
CA ILE A 72 -1.85 9.20 5.83
C ILE A 72 -1.80 10.72 5.67
N LEU A 73 -1.73 11.46 6.77
CA LEU A 73 -1.68 12.92 6.76
C LEU A 73 -0.49 13.46 5.95
N ALA A 74 0.67 12.79 6.03
CA ALA A 74 1.86 13.17 5.27
C ALA A 74 1.61 13.18 3.74
N GLY A 75 0.85 12.22 3.22
CA GLY A 75 0.47 12.17 1.81
C GLY A 75 -0.50 13.26 1.42
N ASN A 76 -1.52 13.52 2.25
CA ASN A 76 -2.46 14.64 2.04
C ASN A 76 -1.72 15.99 1.98
N VAL A 77 -0.88 16.27 2.97
CA VAL A 77 -0.08 17.52 3.02
C VAL A 77 0.89 17.59 1.84
N ALA A 78 1.46 16.46 1.41
CA ALA A 78 2.32 16.42 0.24
C ALA A 78 1.57 16.84 -1.04
N ILE A 79 0.37 16.32 -1.28
CA ILE A 79 -0.48 16.72 -2.42
C ILE A 79 -0.78 18.22 -2.36
N GLU A 80 -1.23 18.72 -1.21
CA GLU A 80 -1.58 20.13 -1.01
C GLU A 80 -0.38 21.06 -1.22
N SER A 81 0.78 20.70 -0.67
CA SER A 81 2.02 21.49 -0.81
C SER A 81 2.50 21.61 -2.26
N MET A 82 2.10 20.67 -3.12
CA MET A 82 2.43 20.66 -4.55
C MET A 82 1.30 21.25 -5.42
N GLY A 83 0.31 21.89 -4.81
CA GLY A 83 -0.79 22.58 -5.49
C GLY A 83 -2.01 21.71 -5.81
N GLY A 84 -2.00 20.43 -5.42
CA GLY A 84 -3.18 19.58 -5.50
C GLY A 84 -4.22 19.94 -4.43
N LYS A 85 -5.46 19.50 -4.63
CA LYS A 85 -6.53 19.65 -3.63
C LYS A 85 -6.93 18.28 -3.12
N THR A 86 -6.92 18.10 -1.81
CA THR A 86 -7.49 16.90 -1.19
C THR A 86 -8.97 17.11 -0.93
N PHE A 87 -9.76 16.04 -0.97
CA PHE A 87 -11.18 16.11 -0.67
C PHE A 87 -11.43 16.34 0.83
N GLY A 88 -10.56 15.81 1.68
CA GLY A 88 -10.59 15.97 3.12
C GLY A 88 -9.66 14.99 3.82
N PHE A 89 -9.58 15.09 5.15
CA PHE A 89 -8.82 14.18 6.00
C PHE A 89 -9.59 13.92 7.30
N GLY A 90 -9.72 12.64 7.67
CA GLY A 90 -10.24 12.21 8.96
C GLY A 90 -9.17 11.46 9.74
N GLY A 91 -8.90 11.91 10.96
CA GLY A 91 -8.05 11.19 11.92
C GLY A 91 -8.84 10.18 12.76
N GLY A 92 -8.17 9.53 13.71
CA GLY A 92 -8.77 8.56 14.63
C GLY A 92 -8.24 7.13 14.47
N ARG A 93 -7.22 6.92 13.65
CA ARG A 93 -6.61 5.59 13.44
C ARG A 93 -5.74 5.24 14.65
N PRO A 94 -6.02 4.17 15.41
CA PRO A 94 -5.16 3.76 16.52
C PRO A 94 -3.86 3.13 15.99
N ASP A 95 -2.76 3.34 16.72
CA ASP A 95 -1.54 2.56 16.48
C ASP A 95 -1.68 1.15 17.06
N ILE A 96 -1.15 0.17 16.35
CA ILE A 96 -0.81 -1.15 16.90
C ILE A 96 0.65 -1.18 17.39
N TRP A 97 0.93 -2.15 18.26
CA TRP A 97 2.21 -2.31 18.96
C TRP A 97 2.98 -3.58 18.55
N ALA A 98 2.34 -4.43 17.76
CA ALA A 98 2.87 -5.65 17.18
C ALA A 98 2.29 -5.81 15.78
N PRO A 99 2.93 -6.60 14.88
CA PRO A 99 2.35 -6.90 13.58
C PRO A 99 1.02 -7.63 13.72
N GLU A 100 0.13 -7.43 12.73
CA GLU A 100 -1.06 -8.25 12.56
C GLU A 100 -0.65 -9.64 12.05
N GLU A 101 -0.85 -10.68 12.85
CA GLU A 101 -0.45 -12.06 12.54
C GLU A 101 -1.55 -12.86 11.81
N ASP A 102 -2.78 -12.34 11.77
CA ASP A 102 -3.94 -13.00 11.20
C ASP A 102 -4.15 -12.72 9.70
N ILE A 103 -3.19 -12.07 9.04
CA ILE A 103 -3.26 -11.74 7.62
C ILE A 103 -2.49 -12.75 6.77
N PHE A 104 -3.23 -13.51 5.97
CA PHE A 104 -2.66 -14.39 4.95
C PHE A 104 -2.33 -13.63 3.67
N TRP A 105 -1.03 -13.41 3.41
CA TRP A 105 -0.50 -12.67 2.26
C TRP A 105 -0.22 -13.53 1.01
N GLY A 106 -0.32 -14.86 1.14
CA GLY A 106 0.01 -15.83 0.08
C GLY A 106 0.80 -17.01 0.62
N LYS A 107 0.86 -18.08 -0.17
CA LYS A 107 1.56 -19.34 0.17
C LYS A 107 3.00 -19.40 -0.34
N GLU A 108 3.46 -18.35 -1.02
CA GLU A 108 4.81 -18.27 -1.55
C GLU A 108 5.84 -18.17 -0.42
N ASN A 109 6.93 -18.91 -0.58
CA ASN A 109 8.04 -18.94 0.38
C ASN A 109 9.16 -17.94 0.02
N GLU A 110 9.03 -17.23 -1.10
CA GLU A 110 10.02 -16.27 -1.61
C GLU A 110 9.35 -14.96 -2.03
N TRP A 111 10.11 -13.86 -1.88
CA TRP A 111 9.68 -12.56 -2.38
C TRP A 111 9.52 -12.57 -3.89
N LEU A 112 8.50 -11.88 -4.38
CA LEU A 112 8.11 -11.82 -5.79
C LEU A 112 7.73 -13.19 -6.38
N GLY A 113 7.57 -14.22 -5.55
CA GLY A 113 7.00 -15.49 -5.97
C GLY A 113 5.57 -15.31 -6.49
N ASN A 114 5.19 -16.16 -7.44
CA ASN A 114 3.86 -16.26 -7.99
C ASN A 114 3.41 -17.72 -8.01
N ASN A 115 2.69 -18.16 -6.98
CA ASN A 115 2.02 -19.47 -6.96
C ASN A 115 0.52 -19.31 -6.71
N ARG A 116 -0.08 -18.19 -7.10
CA ARG A 116 -1.39 -17.75 -6.60
C ARG A 116 -2.49 -17.66 -7.65
N TYR A 117 -2.27 -18.25 -8.81
CA TYR A 117 -3.26 -18.30 -9.87
C TYR A 117 -3.69 -19.74 -10.13
N THR A 118 -4.94 -19.89 -10.52
CA THR A 118 -5.50 -21.14 -11.08
C THR A 118 -6.21 -20.84 -12.40
N GLY A 119 -6.56 -21.89 -13.15
CA GLY A 119 -7.23 -21.72 -14.45
C GLY A 119 -6.39 -20.92 -15.44
N GLU A 120 -7.02 -19.98 -16.14
CA GLU A 120 -6.31 -19.11 -17.09
C GLU A 120 -5.53 -18.00 -16.36
N ARG A 121 -6.15 -17.30 -15.41
CA ARG A 121 -5.51 -16.29 -14.55
C ARG A 121 -6.41 -15.86 -13.37
N ASP A 122 -7.04 -16.84 -12.71
CA ASP A 122 -7.89 -16.57 -11.55
C ASP A 122 -7.05 -16.44 -10.29
N LEU A 123 -6.94 -15.22 -9.75
CA LEU A 123 -6.14 -14.94 -8.55
C LEU A 123 -6.80 -15.55 -7.30
N ASP A 124 -6.05 -16.34 -6.52
CA ASP A 124 -6.50 -17.00 -5.30
C ASP A 124 -7.14 -16.00 -4.32
N LYS A 125 -8.30 -16.33 -3.76
CA LYS A 125 -8.88 -15.57 -2.64
C LYS A 125 -8.12 -15.94 -1.35
N PRO A 126 -7.89 -14.99 -0.43
CA PRO A 126 -8.38 -13.61 -0.38
C PRO A 126 -7.40 -12.56 -0.96
N LEU A 127 -6.45 -12.95 -1.81
CA LEU A 127 -5.30 -12.11 -2.19
C LEU A 127 -5.71 -10.90 -3.04
N GLY A 128 -5.00 -9.78 -2.87
CA GLY A 128 -5.20 -8.52 -3.61
C GLY A 128 -4.01 -8.11 -4.48
N ALA A 129 -2.98 -8.95 -4.59
CA ALA A 129 -1.76 -8.65 -5.34
C ALA A 129 -1.31 -9.84 -6.18
N VAL A 130 -0.64 -9.58 -7.30
CA VAL A 130 -0.22 -10.61 -8.29
C VAL A 130 1.02 -11.40 -7.88
N GLN A 131 1.83 -10.86 -6.96
CA GLN A 131 3.06 -11.49 -6.47
C GLN A 131 3.28 -11.21 -4.98
N MET A 132 4.03 -12.09 -4.31
CA MET A 132 4.33 -11.94 -2.89
C MET A 132 5.20 -10.71 -2.66
N GLY A 133 4.74 -9.81 -1.79
CA GLY A 133 5.49 -8.60 -1.44
C GLY A 133 5.30 -7.41 -2.38
N LEU A 134 4.37 -7.49 -3.34
CA LEU A 134 3.86 -6.34 -4.10
C LEU A 134 2.56 -5.79 -3.49
N ILE A 135 2.30 -4.50 -3.67
CA ILE A 135 1.04 -3.89 -3.24
C ILE A 135 -0.10 -4.36 -4.16
N TYR A 136 0.07 -4.29 -5.48
CA TYR A 136 -0.94 -4.74 -6.46
C TYR A 136 -0.34 -5.57 -7.59
N VAL A 137 0.34 -4.92 -8.52
CA VAL A 137 0.81 -5.51 -9.79
C VAL A 137 2.32 -5.38 -9.94
N ASN A 138 2.89 -6.16 -10.83
CA ASN A 138 4.29 -6.02 -11.21
C ASN A 138 4.45 -4.81 -12.16
N PRO A 139 5.29 -3.82 -11.82
CA PRO A 139 5.49 -2.64 -12.67
C PRO A 139 6.16 -2.94 -14.02
N GLN A 140 6.74 -4.13 -14.19
CA GLN A 140 7.32 -4.62 -15.45
C GLN A 140 6.32 -5.42 -16.29
N GLY A 141 5.07 -5.55 -15.84
CA GLY A 141 4.03 -6.37 -16.44
C GLY A 141 3.99 -7.80 -15.88
N PRO A 142 2.96 -8.59 -16.27
CA PRO A 142 2.72 -9.94 -15.75
C PRO A 142 3.96 -10.82 -15.81
N ASP A 143 4.41 -11.31 -14.66
CA ASP A 143 5.57 -12.22 -14.55
C ASP A 143 6.88 -11.61 -15.14
N GLY A 144 6.96 -10.27 -15.17
CA GLY A 144 8.09 -9.52 -15.74
C GLY A 144 8.03 -9.34 -17.26
N ASN A 145 6.95 -9.78 -17.92
CA ASN A 145 6.72 -9.58 -19.34
C ASN A 145 6.04 -8.22 -19.58
N PRO A 146 6.66 -7.28 -20.34
CA PRO A 146 6.15 -5.94 -20.54
C PRO A 146 5.02 -5.87 -21.58
N ASP A 147 3.93 -6.59 -21.33
CA ASP A 147 2.68 -6.54 -22.10
C ASP A 147 1.66 -5.62 -21.40
N PRO A 148 1.38 -4.42 -21.96
CA PRO A 148 0.42 -3.49 -21.36
C PRO A 148 -1.02 -4.00 -21.31
N LEU A 149 -1.45 -4.78 -22.31
CA LEU A 149 -2.82 -5.31 -22.36
C LEU A 149 -3.01 -6.40 -21.31
N ALA A 150 -2.00 -7.25 -21.12
CA ALA A 150 -2.01 -8.22 -20.04
C ALA A 150 -1.91 -7.53 -18.66
N SER A 151 -1.07 -6.51 -18.53
CA SER A 151 -0.96 -5.72 -17.29
C SER A 151 -2.28 -5.03 -16.92
N ALA A 152 -3.05 -4.53 -17.90
CA ALA A 152 -4.34 -3.91 -17.64
C ALA A 152 -5.36 -4.88 -17.01
N LYS A 153 -5.29 -6.17 -17.34
CA LYS A 153 -6.12 -7.21 -16.70
C LYS A 153 -5.77 -7.37 -15.22
N ASP A 154 -4.47 -7.47 -14.92
CA ASP A 154 -3.97 -7.56 -13.55
C ASP A 154 -4.30 -6.30 -12.73
N ILE A 155 -4.16 -5.12 -13.33
CA ILE A 155 -4.52 -3.84 -12.70
C ILE A 155 -6.01 -3.84 -12.35
N ARG A 156 -6.89 -4.10 -13.33
CA ARG A 156 -8.33 -4.14 -13.08
C ARG A 156 -8.71 -5.15 -12.00
N GLU A 157 -8.19 -6.36 -12.08
CA GLU A 157 -8.49 -7.42 -11.11
C GLU A 157 -8.04 -7.03 -9.70
N THR A 158 -6.78 -6.62 -9.52
CA THR A 158 -6.24 -6.26 -8.20
C THR A 158 -6.91 -5.01 -7.62
N PHE A 159 -7.19 -4.00 -8.45
CA PHE A 159 -7.88 -2.80 -7.99
C PHE A 159 -9.36 -3.05 -7.62
N SER A 160 -10.04 -3.94 -8.35
CA SER A 160 -11.40 -4.36 -7.97
C SER A 160 -11.44 -5.01 -6.58
N ARG A 161 -10.37 -5.73 -6.21
CA ARG A 161 -10.23 -6.38 -4.90
C ARG A 161 -9.88 -5.43 -3.76
N ILE A 162 -9.59 -4.17 -4.05
CA ILE A 162 -9.38 -3.10 -3.05
C ILE A 162 -10.50 -2.05 -3.08
N ALA A 163 -11.65 -2.41 -3.65
CA ALA A 163 -12.83 -1.56 -3.79
C ALA A 163 -12.68 -0.36 -4.74
N MET A 164 -11.82 -0.47 -5.76
CA MET A 164 -11.69 0.55 -6.80
C MET A 164 -12.26 0.05 -8.13
N ASN A 165 -13.14 0.82 -8.74
CA ASN A 165 -13.66 0.56 -10.09
C ASN A 165 -12.70 1.08 -11.18
N ASP A 166 -13.04 0.91 -12.46
CA ASP A 166 -12.18 1.33 -13.59
C ASP A 166 -11.86 2.85 -13.57
N GLU A 167 -12.83 3.71 -13.26
CA GLU A 167 -12.62 5.17 -13.21
C GLU A 167 -11.72 5.56 -12.04
N GLU A 168 -11.99 5.02 -10.85
CA GLU A 168 -11.18 5.27 -9.66
C GLU A 168 -9.75 4.76 -9.84
N THR A 169 -9.57 3.61 -10.49
CA THR A 169 -8.26 3.00 -10.76
C THR A 169 -7.42 3.85 -11.71
N VAL A 170 -8.04 4.45 -12.73
CA VAL A 170 -7.32 5.34 -13.66
C VAL A 170 -7.00 6.69 -13.02
N ALA A 171 -7.83 7.16 -12.09
CA ALA A 171 -7.63 8.43 -11.41
C ALA A 171 -6.52 8.38 -10.35
N LEU A 172 -6.28 7.21 -9.73
CA LEU A 172 -5.23 6.96 -8.74
C LEU A 172 -3.85 6.77 -9.38
#